data_AF-I7JVY6-F1
#
_entry.id   AF-I7JVY6-F1
#
_cell.length_a   1.000
_cell.length_b   1.000
_cell.length_c   1.000
_cell.angle_alpha   90.00
_cell.angle_beta   90.00
_cell.angle_gamma   90.00
#
_symmetry.space_group_name_H-M   'P 1'
#
loop_
_entity.id
_entity.type
_entity.pdbx_description
1 polymer ?
#
loop_
_entity_poly.entity_id
_entity_poly.type
_entity_poly.pdbx_seq_one_letter_code
_entity_poly.pdbx_strand_id
1 'polypeptide(L)'
;MLAVLGWVLVGLLVAAAILALVRFVGLRSRGVQVILRRLPASGNHGWRHGIMRYKGDHIAFYMVRSVSPMADAVFRRSDMRLVGRREPSPREASFMADGLTIVEFVIGQTRREVGLDFAGDMALTTWLESKPDNRTQRPDVKKLVDHITRARRRPGRTR
;
A
#
# COMPACT_ATOMS: atom_id res chain seq x y z
N MET A 1 9.48 -21.04 42.02
CA MET A 1 8.97 -21.95 40.96
C MET A 1 7.87 -21.32 40.10
N LEU A 2 6.78 -20.79 40.70
CA LEU A 2 5.69 -20.13 39.95
C LEU A 2 6.12 -18.92 39.12
N ALA A 3 7.00 -18.06 39.66
CA ALA A 3 7.50 -16.89 38.93
C ALA A 3 8.29 -17.27 37.66
N VAL A 4 9.11 -18.33 37.73
CA VAL A 4 9.88 -18.83 36.58
C VAL A 4 8.95 -19.40 35.51
N LEU A 5 7.93 -20.15 35.92
CA LEU A 5 6.92 -20.69 35.00
C LEU A 5 6.12 -19.57 34.30
N GLY A 6 5.80 -18.50 35.03
CA GLY A 6 5.15 -17.31 34.46
C GLY A 6 6.00 -16.62 33.40
N TRP A 7 7.29 -16.41 33.66
CA TRP A 7 8.20 -15.83 32.67
C TRP A 7 8.39 -16.69 31.43
N VAL A 8 8.45 -18.02 31.59
CA VAL A 8 8.51 -18.96 30.47
C VAL A 8 7.25 -18.88 29.61
N LEU A 9 6.06 -18.82 30.22
CA LEU A 9 4.80 -18.70 29.50
C LEU A 9 4.71 -17.37 28.72
N VAL A 10 5.11 -16.26 29.34
CA VAL A 10 5.16 -14.95 28.68
C VAL A 10 6.13 -14.99 27.50
N GLY A 11 7.33 -15.56 27.69
CA GLY A 11 8.30 -15.74 26.61
C GLY A 11 7.75 -16.55 25.44
N LEU A 12 7.03 -17.64 25.73
CA LEU A 12 6.40 -18.48 24.71
C LEU A 12 5.32 -17.72 23.93
N LEU A 13 4.47 -16.97 24.62
CA LEU A 13 3.42 -16.16 23.99
C LEU A 13 4.00 -15.06 23.11
N VAL A 14 5.05 -14.39 23.57
CA VAL A 14 5.76 -13.36 22.79
C VAL A 14 6.41 -13.99 21.56
N ALA A 15 7.09 -15.13 21.70
CA ALA A 15 7.69 -15.84 20.58
C ALA A 15 6.64 -16.28 19.55
N ALA A 16 5.51 -16.83 20.00
CA ALA A 16 4.40 -17.22 19.12
C ALA A 16 3.79 -16.00 18.40
N ALA A 17 3.62 -14.87 19.09
CA ALA A 17 3.12 -13.63 18.50
C ALA A 17 4.10 -13.08 17.44
N ILE A 18 5.41 -13.10 17.72
CA ILE A 18 6.44 -12.69 16.77
C ILE A 18 6.43 -13.62 15.55
N LEU A 19 6.37 -14.94 15.75
CA LEU A 19 6.36 -15.91 14.65
C LEU A 19 5.11 -15.73 13.78
N ALA A 20 3.94 -15.53 14.38
CA ALA A 20 2.71 -15.24 13.67
C ALA A 20 2.83 -13.93 12.87
N LEU A 21 3.41 -12.89 13.47
CA LEU A 21 3.65 -11.61 12.80
C LEU A 21 4.61 -11.77 11.62
N VAL A 22 5.75 -12.45 11.82
CA VAL A 22 6.75 -12.72 10.77
C VAL A 22 6.16 -13.58 9.65
N ARG A 23 5.39 -14.62 9.97
CA ARG A 23 4.70 -15.44 8.97
C ARG A 23 3.73 -14.60 8.14
N PHE A 24 2.98 -13.72 8.81
CA PHE A 24 1.95 -12.90 8.18
C PHE A 24 2.54 -11.74 7.37
N VAL A 25 3.63 -11.13 7.84
CA VAL A 25 4.39 -10.09 7.14
C VAL A 25 5.23 -10.69 6.01
N GLY A 26 5.79 -11.89 6.18
CA GLY A 26 6.53 -12.60 5.13
C GLY A 26 5.66 -13.03 3.95
N LEU A 27 4.40 -13.43 4.19
CA LEU A 27 3.40 -13.58 3.11
C LEU A 27 3.06 -12.24 2.41
N ARG A 28 3.37 -11.12 3.06
CA ARG A 28 3.13 -9.74 2.62
C ARG A 28 4.29 -9.20 1.77
N SER A 29 5.48 -9.80 1.82
CA SER A 29 6.67 -9.42 1.03
C SER A 29 6.56 -9.72 -0.47
N ARG A 30 5.41 -10.21 -0.96
CA ARG A 30 5.14 -10.43 -2.38
C ARG A 30 4.48 -9.21 -3.02
N GLY A 31 5.25 -8.14 -3.23
CA GLY A 31 4.79 -6.91 -3.88
C GLY A 31 5.94 -6.02 -4.35
N VAL A 32 5.61 -4.99 -5.12
CA VAL A 32 6.57 -4.01 -5.63
C VAL A 32 6.78 -2.93 -4.59
N GLN A 33 8.02 -2.55 -4.30
CA GLN A 33 8.31 -1.42 -3.43
C GLN A 33 8.04 -0.12 -4.17
N VAL A 34 7.25 0.76 -3.57
CA VAL A 34 6.81 2.00 -4.21
C VAL A 34 6.78 3.16 -3.23
N ILE A 35 6.79 4.37 -3.76
CA ILE A 35 6.53 5.60 -3.00
C ILE A 35 5.30 6.28 -3.57
N LEU A 36 4.29 6.51 -2.73
CA LEU A 36 3.01 7.06 -3.17
C LEU A 36 2.82 8.48 -2.62
N ARG A 37 2.39 9.41 -3.47
CA ARG A 37 1.98 10.76 -3.09
C ARG A 37 0.55 11.03 -3.54
N ARG A 38 -0.22 11.74 -2.72
CA ARG A 38 -1.53 12.30 -3.10
C ARG A 38 -1.35 13.77 -3.42
N LEU A 39 -1.99 14.25 -4.48
CA LEU A 39 -2.02 15.66 -4.86
C LEU A 39 -3.31 16.34 -4.38
N PRO A 40 -3.29 17.67 -4.11
CA PRO A 40 -2.15 18.57 -4.24
C PRO A 40 -1.16 18.42 -3.07
N ALA A 41 0.13 18.35 -3.38
CA ALA A 41 1.23 18.35 -2.42
C ALA A 41 2.40 19.14 -3.02
N SER A 42 3.13 19.90 -2.20
CA SER A 42 4.24 20.75 -2.65
C SER A 42 5.59 20.19 -2.23
N GLY A 43 6.55 20.22 -3.17
CA GLY A 43 7.94 19.79 -2.94
C GLY A 43 8.06 18.33 -2.48
N ASN A 44 8.92 18.09 -1.48
CA ASN A 44 9.23 16.74 -0.98
C ASN A 44 8.18 16.17 -0.01
N HIS A 45 7.13 16.94 0.31
CA HIS A 45 6.12 16.51 1.28
C HIS A 45 5.12 15.55 0.64
N GLY A 46 4.57 14.65 1.46
CA GLY A 46 3.45 13.77 1.07
C GLY A 46 3.84 12.45 0.41
N TRP A 47 5.13 12.20 0.15
CA TRP A 47 5.62 10.89 -0.28
C TRP A 47 5.56 9.86 0.86
N ARG A 48 5.03 8.68 0.53
CA ARG A 48 4.77 7.61 1.48
C ARG A 48 5.34 6.31 0.93
N HIS A 49 6.41 5.80 1.54
CA HIS A 49 6.95 4.48 1.22
C HIS A 49 5.95 3.38 1.56
N GLY A 50 5.82 2.42 0.66
CA GLY A 50 4.93 1.30 0.81
C GLY A 50 5.22 0.16 -0.15
N ILE A 51 4.39 -0.86 -0.04
CA ILE A 51 4.39 -2.01 -0.92
C ILE A 51 3.08 -2.01 -1.68
N MET A 52 3.17 -2.14 -3.00
CA MET A 52 2.04 -2.26 -3.90
C MET A 52 1.87 -3.74 -4.29
N ARG A 53 0.64 -4.26 -4.14
CA ARG A 53 0.29 -5.64 -4.48
C ARG A 53 -0.84 -5.66 -5.49
N TYR A 54 -0.58 -6.27 -6.63
CA TYR A 54 -1.57 -6.49 -7.68
C TYR A 54 -2.43 -7.71 -7.35
N LYS A 55 -3.75 -7.58 -7.43
CA LYS A 55 -4.73 -8.65 -7.20
C LYS A 55 -5.89 -8.53 -8.19
N GLY A 56 -5.83 -9.31 -9.27
CA GLY A 56 -6.91 -9.34 -10.27
C GLY A 56 -7.27 -7.95 -10.78
N ASP A 57 -8.40 -7.41 -10.31
CA ASP A 57 -8.97 -6.11 -10.71
C ASP A 57 -8.55 -4.92 -9.82
N HIS A 58 -7.80 -5.14 -8.74
CA HIS A 58 -7.40 -4.08 -7.82
C HIS A 58 -5.93 -4.18 -7.40
N ILE A 59 -5.43 -3.05 -6.93
CA ILE A 59 -4.13 -2.90 -6.30
C ILE A 59 -4.35 -2.54 -4.83
N ALA A 60 -3.66 -3.24 -3.94
CA ALA A 60 -3.59 -2.88 -2.52
C ALA A 60 -2.23 -2.22 -2.21
N PHE A 61 -2.28 -1.07 -1.55
CA PHE A 61 -1.11 -0.34 -1.08
C PHE A 61 -1.00 -0.45 0.45
N TYR A 62 0.18 -0.82 0.92
CA TYR A 62 0.51 -0.99 2.33
C TYR A 62 1.64 -0.03 2.70
N MET A 63 1.42 0.89 3.62
CA MET A 63 2.47 1.82 4.03
C MET A 63 3.47 1.12 4.96
N VAL A 64 4.78 1.35 4.75
CA VAL A 64 5.84 0.77 5.61
C VAL A 64 5.72 1.25 7.07
N ARG A 65 5.41 2.54 7.27
CA ARG A 65 5.21 3.12 8.61
C ARG A 65 3.87 2.72 9.26
N SER A 66 3.03 1.94 8.59
CA SER A 66 1.73 1.52 9.12
C SER A 66 1.88 0.16 9.78
N VAL A 67 1.60 0.09 11.08
CA VAL A 67 1.55 -1.17 11.84
C VAL A 67 0.28 -1.99 11.57
N SER A 68 -0.62 -1.48 10.72
CA SER A 68 -1.90 -2.11 10.46
C SER A 68 -1.74 -3.35 9.56
N PRO A 69 -2.38 -4.48 9.92
CA PRO A 69 -2.46 -5.64 9.04
C PRO A 69 -3.42 -5.42 7.85
N MET A 70 -4.11 -4.28 7.76
CA MET A 70 -4.96 -3.89 6.64
C MET A 70 -4.20 -3.09 5.56
N ALA A 71 -4.77 -2.97 4.36
CA ALA A 71 -4.23 -2.09 3.32
C ALA A 71 -4.51 -0.62 3.67
N ASP A 72 -3.53 0.25 3.44
CA ASP A 72 -3.67 1.70 3.67
C ASP A 72 -4.47 2.40 2.57
N ALA A 73 -4.47 1.82 1.38
CA ALA A 73 -5.31 2.21 0.27
C ALA A 73 -5.53 1.02 -0.68
N VAL A 74 -6.68 1.02 -1.36
CA VAL A 74 -7.02 0.05 -2.40
C VAL A 74 -7.49 0.83 -3.62
N PHE A 75 -7.00 0.45 -4.79
CA PHE A 75 -7.27 1.09 -6.08
C PHE A 75 -7.86 0.06 -7.03
N ARG A 76 -9.04 0.32 -7.56
CA ARG A 76 -9.62 -0.51 -8.62
C ARG A 76 -9.07 -0.08 -9.96
N ARG A 77 -8.86 -1.04 -10.84
CA ARG A 77 -8.45 -0.78 -12.22
C ARG A 77 -9.46 0.09 -12.96
N SER A 78 -10.75 -0.23 -12.82
CA SER A 78 -11.85 0.50 -13.46
C SER A 78 -11.90 1.98 -13.11
N ASP A 79 -11.38 2.32 -11.92
CA ASP A 79 -11.50 3.67 -11.36
C ASP A 79 -10.20 4.46 -11.55
N MET A 80 -9.14 3.81 -12.06
CA MET A 80 -7.80 4.36 -12.19
C MET A 80 -7.52 4.73 -13.64
N ARG A 81 -7.16 6.00 -13.87
CA ARG A 81 -6.78 6.50 -15.19
C ARG A 81 -5.35 7.02 -15.16
N LEU A 82 -4.51 6.48 -16.02
CA LEU A 82 -3.15 6.96 -16.22
C LEU A 82 -3.18 8.37 -16.82
N VAL A 83 -2.39 9.28 -16.26
CA VAL A 83 -2.27 10.67 -16.73
C VAL A 83 -0.98 10.84 -17.53
N GLY A 84 0.13 10.35 -16.99
CA GLY A 84 1.43 10.55 -17.59
C GLY A 84 2.56 10.00 -16.73
N ARG A 85 3.78 10.25 -17.20
CA ARG A 85 5.02 9.86 -16.55
C ARG A 85 5.96 11.04 -16.51
N ARG A 86 6.79 11.11 -15.48
CA ARG A 86 7.86 12.09 -15.36
C ARG A 86 9.02 11.54 -14.57
N GLU A 87 10.17 12.16 -14.72
CA GLU A 87 11.31 11.91 -13.85
C GLU A 87 11.14 12.63 -12.50
N PRO A 88 11.73 12.10 -11.42
CA PRO A 88 11.88 12.81 -10.15
C PRO A 88 12.62 14.13 -10.36
N SER A 89 12.12 15.20 -9.75
CA SER A 89 12.90 16.45 -9.68
C SER A 89 14.20 16.24 -8.86
N PRO A 90 15.22 17.09 -9.00
CA PRO A 90 16.47 16.94 -8.25
C PRO A 90 16.30 16.87 -6.72
N ARG A 91 15.30 17.58 -6.19
CA ARG A 91 14.94 17.53 -4.76
C ARG A 91 14.23 16.24 -4.37
N GLU A 92 13.44 15.67 -5.27
CA GLU A 92 12.79 14.37 -5.07
C GLU A 92 13.81 13.24 -5.17
N ALA A 93 14.73 13.30 -6.14
CA ALA A 93 15.78 12.32 -6.36
C ALA A 93 16.70 12.15 -5.13
N SER A 94 16.94 13.20 -4.34
CA SER A 94 17.87 13.15 -3.20
C SER A 94 17.49 12.17 -2.07
N PHE A 95 16.24 11.72 -2.02
CA PHE A 95 15.76 10.70 -1.05
C PHE A 95 15.12 9.48 -1.71
N MET A 96 15.02 9.48 -3.04
CA MET A 96 14.48 8.38 -3.83
C MET A 96 15.59 7.41 -4.22
N ALA A 97 15.22 6.16 -4.52
CA ALA A 97 16.17 5.25 -5.15
C ALA A 97 16.45 5.72 -6.59
N ASP A 98 17.63 5.41 -7.10
CA ASP A 98 18.00 5.75 -8.47
C ASP A 98 17.12 5.02 -9.49
N GLY A 99 16.86 5.67 -10.62
CA GLY A 99 16.11 5.07 -11.74
C GLY A 99 14.60 4.93 -11.50
N LEU A 100 14.04 5.58 -10.48
CA LEU A 100 12.58 5.63 -10.31
C LEU A 100 11.93 6.54 -11.35
N THR A 101 10.86 6.06 -11.98
CA THR A 101 9.93 6.86 -12.78
C THR A 101 8.70 7.20 -11.95
N ILE A 102 8.27 8.46 -12.00
CA ILE A 102 7.04 8.89 -11.33
C ILE A 102 5.88 8.75 -12.32
N VAL A 103 4.94 7.88 -11.97
CA VAL A 103 3.71 7.65 -12.72
C VAL A 103 2.58 8.43 -12.08
N GLU A 104 1.93 9.29 -12.85
CA GLU A 104 0.75 10.05 -12.42
C GLU A 104 -0.54 9.36 -12.86
N PHE A 105 -1.50 9.28 -11.94
CA PHE A 105 -2.82 8.71 -12.20
C PHE A 105 -3.92 9.41 -11.41
N VAL A 106 -5.15 9.32 -11.92
CA VAL A 106 -6.35 9.83 -11.25
C VAL A 106 -7.19 8.66 -10.76
N ILE A 107 -7.75 8.79 -9.56
CA ILE A 107 -8.82 7.92 -9.06
C ILE A 107 -10.00 8.79 -8.67
N GLY A 108 -11.11 8.66 -9.42
CA GLY A 108 -12.24 9.59 -9.31
C GLY A 108 -11.80 11.03 -9.58
N GLN A 109 -11.83 11.89 -8.57
CA GLN A 109 -11.38 13.29 -8.65
C GLN A 109 -10.00 13.52 -8.00
N THR A 110 -9.37 12.48 -7.45
CA THR A 110 -8.09 12.61 -6.73
C THR A 110 -6.92 12.23 -7.62
N ARG A 111 -6.02 13.18 -7.89
CA ARG A 111 -4.72 12.93 -8.51
C ARG A 111 -3.73 12.34 -7.53
N ARG A 112 -2.91 11.40 -8.00
CA ARG A 112 -1.87 10.73 -7.24
C ARG A 112 -0.67 10.45 -8.13
N GLU A 113 0.46 10.32 -7.48
CA GLU A 113 1.71 9.92 -8.11
C GLU A 113 2.28 8.72 -7.38
N VAL A 114 2.92 7.83 -8.13
CA VAL A 114 3.67 6.70 -7.59
C VAL A 114 5.05 6.65 -8.23
N GLY A 115 6.11 6.61 -7.42
CA GLY A 115 7.46 6.31 -7.88
C GLY A 115 7.66 4.81 -7.94
N LEU A 116 8.02 4.33 -9.13
CA LEU A 116 8.22 2.92 -9.49
C LEU A 116 9.56 2.76 -10.19
N ASP A 117 10.22 1.63 -9.99
CA ASP A 117 11.30 1.22 -10.87
C ASP A 117 10.74 0.79 -12.24
N PHE A 118 11.63 0.52 -13.19
CA PHE A 118 11.23 0.10 -14.55
C PHE A 118 10.31 -1.13 -14.54
N ALA A 119 10.62 -2.14 -13.72
CA ALA A 119 9.80 -3.34 -13.59
C ALA A 119 8.41 -3.02 -13.00
N GLY A 120 8.35 -2.12 -12.01
CA GLY A 120 7.11 -1.67 -11.39
C GLY A 120 6.20 -0.89 -12.34
N ASP A 121 6.75 0.01 -13.16
CA ASP A 121 5.99 0.76 -14.17
C ASP A 121 5.44 -0.16 -15.27
N MET A 122 6.25 -1.11 -15.76
CA MET A 122 5.78 -2.11 -16.71
C MET A 122 4.66 -2.97 -16.12
N ALA A 123 4.82 -3.42 -14.86
CA ALA A 123 3.79 -4.20 -14.18
C ALA A 123 2.49 -3.41 -14.01
N LEU A 124 2.58 -2.13 -13.64
CA LEU A 124 1.43 -1.24 -13.51
C LEU A 124 0.70 -1.06 -14.84
N THR A 125 1.47 -0.80 -15.90
CA THR A 125 0.94 -0.59 -17.27
C THR A 125 0.24 -1.84 -17.77
N THR A 126 0.91 -2.99 -17.71
CA THR A 126 0.36 -4.29 -18.12
C THR A 126 -0.92 -4.59 -17.36
N TRP A 127 -0.94 -4.35 -16.04
CA TRP A 127 -2.11 -4.58 -15.21
C TRP A 127 -3.30 -3.67 -15.60
N LEU A 128 -3.04 -2.38 -15.88
CA LEU A 128 -4.04 -1.42 -16.36
C LEU A 128 -4.61 -1.83 -17.73
N GLU A 129 -3.75 -2.27 -18.65
CA GLU A 129 -4.12 -2.63 -20.02
C GLU A 129 -4.81 -3.98 -20.14
N SER A 130 -4.53 -4.90 -19.21
CA SER A 130 -5.21 -6.19 -19.15
C SER A 130 -6.73 -5.96 -19.04
N LYS A 131 -7.50 -6.15 -20.12
CA LYS A 131 -8.96 -5.91 -20.11
C LYS A 131 -9.67 -6.71 -19.00
N PRO A 132 -10.52 -6.10 -18.15
CA PRO A 132 -11.50 -6.85 -17.37
C PRO A 132 -12.69 -7.23 -18.24
N ASP A 133 -13.11 -8.49 -18.19
CA ASP A 133 -14.47 -8.87 -18.55
C ASP A 133 -15.43 -8.25 -17.51
N ASN A 134 -16.38 -7.44 -17.99
CA ASN A 134 -17.17 -6.53 -17.15
C ASN A 134 -18.29 -7.23 -16.36
N ARG A 135 -18.31 -8.58 -16.30
CA ARG A 135 -19.48 -9.35 -15.86
C ARG A 135 -19.39 -10.05 -14.51
N THR A 136 -18.22 -10.26 -13.88
CA THR A 136 -18.17 -11.35 -12.86
C THR A 136 -17.83 -11.00 -11.41
N GLN A 137 -17.28 -9.84 -11.01
CA GLN A 137 -16.81 -9.70 -9.61
C GLN A 137 -17.14 -8.38 -8.90
N ARG A 138 -18.42 -8.16 -8.58
CA ARG A 138 -18.85 -7.28 -7.48
C ARG A 138 -19.42 -8.14 -6.35
N PRO A 139 -18.61 -8.56 -5.36
CA PRO A 139 -19.05 -8.29 -3.98
C PRO A 139 -17.98 -7.92 -2.93
N ASP A 140 -16.67 -8.18 -3.12
CA ASP A 140 -15.75 -8.18 -1.95
C ASP A 140 -14.89 -6.90 -1.78
N VAL A 141 -14.56 -6.19 -2.86
CA VAL A 141 -13.75 -4.95 -2.75
C VAL A 141 -14.50 -3.85 -2.00
N LYS A 142 -15.83 -3.77 -2.12
CA LYS A 142 -16.62 -2.80 -1.35
C LYS A 142 -16.50 -3.09 0.15
N LYS A 143 -16.53 -4.36 0.57
CA LYS A 143 -16.32 -4.76 1.98
C LYS A 143 -14.92 -4.40 2.47
N LEU A 144 -13.89 -4.60 1.65
CA LEU A 144 -12.51 -4.21 2.00
C LEU A 144 -12.37 -2.70 2.16
N VAL A 145 -12.90 -1.91 1.21
CA VAL A 145 -12.89 -0.44 1.30
C VAL A 145 -13.69 0.02 2.52
N ASP A 146 -14.90 -0.51 2.73
CA ASP A 146 -15.73 -0.17 3.89
C ASP A 146 -15.02 -0.48 5.21
N HIS A 147 -14.28 -1.60 5.29
CA HIS A 147 -13.50 -1.94 6.48
C HIS A 147 -12.33 -0.97 6.71
N ILE A 148 -11.59 -0.62 5.66
CA ILE A 148 -10.50 0.37 5.73
C ILE A 148 -11.04 1.74 6.15
N THR A 149 -12.16 2.18 5.57
CA THR A 149 -12.78 3.47 5.87
C THR A 149 -13.34 3.52 7.28
N ARG A 150 -13.95 2.44 7.78
CA ARG A 150 -14.46 2.35 9.17
C ARG A 150 -13.34 2.30 10.20
N ALA A 151 -12.28 1.53 9.96
CA ALA A 151 -11.15 1.42 10.87
C ALA A 151 -10.41 2.76 11.04
N ARG A 152 -10.35 3.60 10.00
CA ARG A 152 -9.75 4.95 10.08
C ARG A 152 -10.65 6.02 10.67
N ARG A 153 -11.97 5.83 10.72
CA ARG A 153 -12.93 6.83 11.18
C ARG A 153 -13.10 6.90 12.70
N ARG A 154 -12.22 6.32 13.52
CA ARG A 154 -12.16 6.66 14.96
C ARG A 154 -11.33 7.93 15.13
N PRO A 155 -11.93 9.12 15.33
CA PRO A 155 -11.19 10.25 15.83
C PRO A 155 -10.89 9.94 17.30
N GLY A 156 -9.61 9.98 17.67
CA GLY A 156 -9.22 10.08 19.07
C GLY A 156 -9.84 11.35 19.64
N ARG A 157 -10.93 11.16 20.39
CA ARG A 157 -11.53 12.14 21.28
C ARG A 157 -10.77 12.06 22.60
N THR A 158 -9.83 12.96 22.79
CA THR A 158 -9.19 13.34 24.06
C THR A 158 -8.61 14.73 23.78
N ARG A 159 -9.29 15.83 24.11
CA ARG A 159 -9.36 16.45 25.46
C ARG A 159 -8.01 16.49 26.14
#